data_AF-A0A917Y0Q9-F1
#
_entry.id   AF-A0A917Y0Q9-F1
#
_cell.length_a   1.000
_cell.length_b   1.000
_cell.length_c   1.000
_cell.angle_alpha   90.00
_cell.angle_beta   90.00
_cell.angle_gamma   90.00
#
_symmetry.space_group_name_H-M   'P 1'
#
loop_
_entity.id
_entity.type
_entity.pdbx_description
1 polymer ?
#
loop_
_entity_poly.entity_id
_entity_poly.type
_entity_poly.pdbx_seq_one_letter_code
_entity_poly.pdbx_strand_id
1 'polypeptide(L)'
;MRLAASMTRQASVMFAQPHLEQLALRVGESSSLCVLDGDDIVYVARVPTRRIMTANITVGTRFPAHVTSVGRVILAHLPGEEVDARLARAALRPLTAHTIVSAELLTAELDRVRRQGYAIVDQELEEGLRSVAAPVRDRDGEVVAAVNIPVHASRNSLASVRRDLLPHLLATVARIEADLQDLRLTGPARAAFRDSGTHR
;
A
#
# COMPACT_ATOMS: atom_id res chain seq x y z
N MET A 1 -0.76 10.41 -19.36
CA MET A 1 -1.01 9.70 -18.09
C MET A 1 0.04 8.61 -17.76
N ARG A 2 0.37 7.65 -18.64
CA ARG A 2 1.28 6.51 -18.28
C ARG A 2 2.69 6.89 -17.78
N LEU A 3 3.33 7.90 -18.36
CA LEU A 3 4.65 8.38 -17.93
C LEU A 3 4.62 9.00 -16.52
N ALA A 4 3.60 9.79 -16.20
CA ALA A 4 3.44 10.41 -14.88
C ALA A 4 3.23 9.34 -13.79
N ALA A 5 2.36 8.35 -14.05
CA ALA A 5 2.15 7.23 -13.13
C ALA A 5 3.45 6.41 -12.91
N SER A 6 4.24 6.18 -13.96
CA SER A 6 5.53 5.50 -13.87
C SER A 6 6.56 6.29 -13.04
N MET A 7 6.61 7.61 -13.20
CA MET A 7 7.50 8.48 -12.45
C MET A 7 7.10 8.58 -10.97
N THR A 8 5.80 8.69 -10.68
CA THR A 8 5.29 8.66 -9.30
C THR A 8 5.62 7.34 -8.62
N ARG A 9 5.52 6.21 -9.35
CA ARG A 9 5.92 4.89 -8.85
C ARG A 9 7.41 4.86 -8.48
N GLN A 10 8.29 5.34 -9.35
CA GLN A 10 9.73 5.38 -9.09
C GLN A 10 10.10 6.33 -7.94
N ALA A 11 9.48 7.51 -7.88
CA ALA A 11 9.67 8.46 -6.78
C ALA A 11 9.25 7.84 -5.44
N SER A 12 8.07 7.21 -5.37
CA SER A 12 7.60 6.56 -4.14
C SER A 12 8.57 5.50 -3.63
N VAL A 13 9.21 4.73 -4.51
CA VAL A 13 10.25 3.76 -4.13
C VAL A 13 11.48 4.45 -3.55
N MET A 14 11.97 5.51 -4.20
CA MET A 14 13.17 6.23 -3.74
C MET A 14 12.97 6.88 -2.36
N PHE A 15 11.82 7.52 -2.12
CA PHE A 15 11.54 8.16 -0.83
C PHE A 15 11.16 7.14 0.25
N ALA A 16 10.52 6.04 -0.10
CA ALA A 16 10.08 5.07 0.90
C ALA A 16 11.26 4.32 1.56
N GLN A 17 12.32 3.98 0.83
CA GLN A 17 13.40 3.13 1.32
C GLN A 17 13.95 3.54 2.70
N PRO A 18 14.44 4.78 2.93
CA PRO A 18 14.95 5.18 4.24
C PRO A 18 13.89 5.12 5.36
N HIS A 19 12.62 5.42 5.05
CA HIS A 19 11.54 5.34 6.03
C HIS A 19 11.17 3.90 6.36
N LEU A 20 11.20 3.00 5.38
CA LEU A 20 11.00 1.57 5.57
C LEU A 20 12.09 0.97 6.46
N GLU A 21 13.35 1.39 6.29
CA GLU A 21 14.47 0.95 7.12
C GLU A 21 14.29 1.38 8.57
N GLN A 22 13.96 2.64 8.81
CA GLN A 22 13.68 3.15 10.15
C GLN A 22 12.47 2.47 10.79
N LEU A 23 11.42 2.19 10.01
CA LEU A 23 10.26 1.46 10.48
C LEU A 23 10.65 0.05 10.92
N ALA A 24 11.36 -0.69 10.06
CA ALA A 24 11.77 -2.07 10.34
C ALA A 24 12.68 -2.16 11.57
N LEU A 25 13.61 -1.21 11.73
CA LEU A 25 14.45 -1.09 12.91
C LEU A 25 13.63 -0.82 14.17
N ARG A 26 12.64 0.07 14.08
CA ARG A 26 11.81 0.48 15.22
C ARG A 26 10.89 -0.63 15.71
N VAL A 27 10.27 -1.38 14.81
CA VAL A 27 9.30 -2.42 15.17
C VAL A 27 9.91 -3.82 15.25
N GLY A 28 11.12 -4.03 14.75
CA GLY A 28 11.78 -5.34 14.75
C GLY A 28 11.11 -6.36 13.81
N GLU A 29 10.32 -5.88 12.85
CA GLU A 29 9.57 -6.65 11.84
C GLU A 29 9.87 -6.11 10.45
N SER A 30 9.63 -6.91 9.41
CA SER A 30 9.88 -6.48 8.04
C SER A 30 8.92 -5.35 7.64
N SER A 31 9.34 -4.51 6.69
CA SER A 31 8.49 -3.47 6.10
C SER A 31 8.58 -3.52 4.58
N SER A 32 7.52 -3.14 3.87
CA SER A 32 7.53 -3.14 2.40
C SER A 32 6.63 -2.05 1.82
N LEU A 33 6.99 -1.56 0.64
CA LEU A 33 6.16 -0.72 -0.21
C LEU A 33 5.67 -1.56 -1.40
N CYS A 34 4.38 -1.51 -1.65
CA CYS A 34 3.73 -2.22 -2.73
C CYS A 34 2.80 -1.29 -3.51
N VAL A 35 2.52 -1.69 -4.75
CA VAL A 35 1.78 -0.93 -5.74
C VAL A 35 0.84 -1.87 -6.49
N LEU A 36 -0.27 -1.36 -7.00
CA LEU A 36 -1.18 -2.15 -7.82
C LEU A 36 -0.65 -2.26 -9.26
N ASP A 37 -0.82 -3.43 -9.87
CA ASP A 37 -0.53 -3.70 -11.28
C ASP A 37 -1.48 -4.78 -11.81
N GLY A 38 -2.40 -4.41 -12.68
CA GLY A 38 -3.54 -5.28 -12.95
C GLY A 38 -4.28 -5.56 -11.65
N ASP A 39 -4.64 -6.82 -11.40
CA ASP A 39 -5.39 -7.24 -10.19
C ASP A 39 -4.50 -7.71 -9.03
N ASP A 40 -3.18 -7.55 -9.17
CA ASP A 40 -2.21 -7.92 -8.14
C ASP A 40 -1.56 -6.71 -7.50
N ILE A 41 -1.09 -6.90 -6.28
CA ILE A 41 -0.04 -6.07 -5.72
C ILE A 41 1.34 -6.55 -6.22
N VAL A 42 2.28 -5.61 -6.32
CA VAL A 42 3.70 -5.90 -6.61
C VAL A 42 4.56 -5.25 -5.54
N TYR A 43 5.47 -6.02 -4.96
CA TYR A 43 6.47 -5.50 -4.03
C TYR A 43 7.52 -4.71 -4.80
N VAL A 44 7.68 -3.43 -4.48
CA VAL A 44 8.64 -2.53 -5.16
C VAL A 44 9.76 -2.04 -4.26
N ALA A 45 9.57 -2.07 -2.94
CA ALA A 45 10.63 -1.91 -1.97
C ALA A 45 10.38 -2.83 -0.77
N ARG A 46 11.45 -3.33 -0.15
CA ARG A 46 11.35 -4.22 1.01
C ARG A 46 12.58 -4.11 1.88
N VAL A 47 12.36 -4.01 3.19
CA VAL A 47 13.38 -4.15 4.22
C VAL A 47 13.08 -5.42 5.01
N PRO A 48 13.82 -6.52 4.76
CA PRO A 48 13.62 -7.76 5.49
C PRO A 48 14.22 -7.67 6.90
N THR A 49 13.62 -8.37 7.85
CA THR A 49 14.24 -8.70 9.14
C THR A 49 14.64 -10.18 9.19
N ARG A 50 15.49 -10.57 10.15
CA ARG A 50 16.01 -11.95 10.27
C ARG A 50 14.97 -13.00 10.69
N ARG A 51 13.69 -12.64 10.79
CA ARG A 51 12.63 -13.57 11.23
C ARG A 51 12.17 -14.41 10.04
N ILE A 52 12.12 -15.72 10.24
CA ILE A 52 11.62 -16.66 9.23
C ILE A 52 10.11 -16.46 9.09
N MET A 53 9.67 -16.21 7.86
CA MET A 53 8.30 -16.29 7.40
C MET A 53 8.25 -17.35 6.30
N THR A 54 7.15 -18.12 6.20
CA THR A 54 7.05 -19.20 5.21
C THR A 54 6.96 -18.64 3.79
N ALA A 55 6.25 -17.52 3.60
CA ALA A 55 6.24 -16.79 2.34
C ALA A 55 7.62 -16.16 2.00
N ASN A 56 8.26 -16.63 0.93
CA ASN A 56 9.45 -16.00 0.36
C ASN A 56 9.07 -14.76 -0.46
N ILE A 57 9.12 -13.58 0.17
CA ILE A 57 8.73 -12.32 -0.45
C ILE A 57 9.98 -11.48 -0.77
N THR A 58 10.14 -11.14 -2.04
CA THR A 58 11.22 -10.29 -2.57
C THR A 58 10.62 -9.16 -3.41
N VAL A 59 11.46 -8.19 -3.81
CA VAL A 59 11.03 -7.19 -4.79
C VAL A 59 10.66 -7.91 -6.10
N GLY A 60 9.52 -7.55 -6.67
CA GLY A 60 8.92 -8.20 -7.83
C GLY A 60 7.90 -9.30 -7.50
N THR A 61 7.84 -9.79 -6.25
CA THR A 61 6.79 -10.74 -5.84
C THR A 61 5.40 -10.12 -6.05
N ARG A 62 4.45 -10.97 -6.47
CA ARG A 62 3.06 -10.57 -6.74
C ARG A 62 2.08 -11.41 -5.93
N PHE A 63 0.99 -10.78 -5.49
CA PHE A 63 -0.14 -11.47 -4.88
C PHE A 63 -1.47 -10.83 -5.31
N PRO A 64 -2.58 -11.59 -5.36
CA PRO A 64 -3.89 -11.02 -5.66
C PRO A 64 -4.25 -9.90 -4.68
N ALA A 65 -4.71 -8.75 -5.18
CA ALA A 65 -4.94 -7.58 -4.32
C ALA A 65 -6.02 -7.83 -3.25
N HIS A 66 -7.08 -8.55 -3.58
CA HIS A 66 -8.24 -8.77 -2.70
C HIS A 66 -7.92 -9.47 -1.37
N VAL A 67 -6.86 -10.28 -1.34
CA VAL A 67 -6.46 -11.11 -0.18
C VAL A 67 -5.27 -10.53 0.59
N THR A 68 -4.82 -9.32 0.25
CA THR A 68 -3.66 -8.69 0.90
C THR A 68 -4.06 -7.38 1.58
N SER A 69 -3.39 -7.04 2.69
CA SER A 69 -3.63 -5.79 3.41
C SER A 69 -3.35 -4.57 2.53
N VAL A 70 -2.22 -4.60 1.80
CA VAL A 70 -1.85 -3.59 0.80
C VAL A 70 -2.93 -3.48 -0.27
N GLY A 71 -3.32 -4.60 -0.87
CA GLY A 71 -4.27 -4.58 -1.97
C GLY A 71 -5.63 -4.05 -1.53
N ARG A 72 -6.12 -4.44 -0.35
CA ARG A 72 -7.35 -3.85 0.22
C ARG A 72 -7.26 -2.35 0.45
N VAL A 73 -6.12 -1.87 0.94
CA VAL A 73 -5.89 -0.43 1.10
C VAL A 73 -5.99 0.30 -0.25
N ILE A 74 -5.36 -0.22 -1.30
CA ILE A 74 -5.39 0.43 -2.62
C ILE A 74 -6.78 0.31 -3.24
N LEU A 75 -7.38 -0.88 -3.26
CA LEU A 75 -8.71 -1.13 -3.80
C LEU A 75 -9.78 -0.26 -3.13
N ALA A 76 -9.72 -0.07 -1.81
CA ALA A 76 -10.66 0.76 -1.06
C ALA A 76 -10.67 2.24 -1.48
N HIS A 77 -9.67 2.69 -2.23
CA HIS A 77 -9.55 4.08 -2.71
C HIS A 77 -9.73 4.22 -4.22
N LEU A 78 -9.99 3.12 -4.95
CA LEU A 78 -10.34 3.19 -6.37
C LEU A 78 -11.80 3.66 -6.56
N PRO A 79 -12.17 4.14 -7.76
CA PRO A 79 -13.57 4.35 -8.12
C PRO A 79 -14.38 3.06 -7.94
N GLY A 80 -15.62 3.17 -7.45
CA GLY A 80 -16.46 2.00 -7.13
C GLY A 80 -16.65 1.05 -8.33
N GLU A 81 -16.88 1.61 -9.52
CA GLU A 81 -17.00 0.84 -10.76
C GLU A 81 -15.74 0.03 -11.10
N GLU A 82 -14.55 0.57 -10.77
CA GLU A 82 -13.29 -0.13 -11.00
C GLU A 82 -13.10 -1.26 -9.97
N VAL A 83 -13.49 -1.02 -8.72
CA VAL A 83 -13.51 -2.06 -7.67
C VAL A 83 -14.45 -3.19 -8.07
N ASP A 84 -15.69 -2.89 -8.45
CA ASP A 84 -16.69 -3.89 -8.83
C ASP A 84 -16.20 -4.73 -10.01
N ALA A 85 -15.66 -4.09 -11.05
CA ALA A 85 -15.07 -4.79 -12.18
C ALA A 85 -13.91 -5.70 -11.77
N ARG A 86 -13.09 -5.30 -10.79
CA ARG A 86 -11.95 -6.07 -10.25
C ARG A 86 -12.41 -7.27 -9.44
N LEU A 87 -13.41 -7.08 -8.59
CA LEU A 87 -13.96 -8.15 -7.78
C LEU A 87 -14.71 -9.18 -8.63
N ALA A 88 -15.42 -8.73 -9.67
CA ALA A 88 -16.15 -9.63 -10.58
C ALA A 88 -15.23 -10.59 -11.36
N ARG A 89 -14.00 -10.17 -11.67
CA ARG A 89 -13.00 -11.02 -12.35
C ARG A 89 -12.05 -11.74 -11.38
N ALA A 90 -12.07 -11.39 -10.09
CA ALA A 90 -11.26 -12.05 -9.10
C ALA A 90 -11.78 -13.47 -8.84
N ALA A 91 -10.91 -14.48 -8.99
CA ALA A 91 -11.21 -15.83 -8.55
C ALA A 91 -11.10 -15.89 -7.01
N LEU A 92 -12.19 -15.56 -6.30
CA LEU A 92 -12.28 -15.57 -4.83
C LEU A 92 -12.27 -17.01 -4.28
N ARG A 93 -11.11 -17.67 -4.40
CA ARG A 93 -10.90 -19.04 -3.92
C ARG A 93 -10.39 -19.02 -2.48
N PRO A 94 -10.80 -20.01 -1.66
CA PRO A 94 -10.24 -20.15 -0.32
C PRO A 94 -8.76 -20.54 -0.43
N LEU A 95 -7.86 -19.68 0.07
CA LEU A 95 -6.43 -19.99 0.22
C LEU A 95 -6.14 -20.56 1.61
N THR A 96 -6.92 -20.14 2.60
CA THR A 96 -6.92 -20.62 3.97
C THR A 96 -8.36 -20.69 4.48
N ALA A 97 -8.54 -21.14 5.73
CA ALA A 97 -9.86 -21.12 6.37
C ALA A 97 -10.37 -19.68 6.67
N HIS A 98 -9.49 -18.68 6.56
CA HIS A 98 -9.77 -17.28 6.90
C HIS A 98 -10.10 -16.42 5.67
N THR A 99 -9.80 -16.90 4.46
CA THR A 99 -9.97 -16.12 3.22
C THR A 99 -11.42 -15.68 3.03
N ILE A 100 -11.65 -14.37 2.83
CA ILE A 100 -12.96 -13.87 2.40
C ILE A 100 -13.22 -14.32 0.96
N VAL A 101 -14.25 -15.15 0.78
CA VAL A 101 -14.67 -15.71 -0.54
C VAL A 101 -16.00 -15.15 -1.07
N SER A 102 -16.59 -14.16 -0.39
CA SER A 102 -17.79 -13.44 -0.86
C SER A 102 -17.42 -12.04 -1.34
N ALA A 103 -17.91 -11.67 -2.52
CA ALA A 103 -17.75 -10.33 -3.06
C ALA A 103 -18.45 -9.27 -2.18
N GLU A 104 -19.61 -9.58 -1.58
CA GLU A 104 -20.32 -8.65 -0.69
C GLU A 104 -19.53 -8.40 0.58
N LEU A 105 -19.01 -9.48 1.22
CA LEU A 105 -18.18 -9.36 2.42
C LEU A 105 -16.90 -8.60 2.15
N LEU A 106 -16.27 -8.84 1.00
CA LEU A 106 -15.07 -8.12 0.60
C LEU A 106 -15.36 -6.64 0.33
N THR A 107 -16.47 -6.31 -0.32
CA THR A 107 -16.91 -4.92 -0.53
C THR A 107 -17.12 -4.20 0.79
N ALA A 108 -17.83 -4.83 1.73
CA ALA A 108 -18.03 -4.28 3.07
C ALA A 108 -16.71 -4.08 3.83
N GLU A 109 -15.73 -4.97 3.63
CA GLU A 109 -14.39 -4.83 4.19
C GLU A 109 -13.61 -3.67 3.55
N LEU A 110 -13.69 -3.49 2.24
CA LEU A 110 -13.07 -2.35 1.54
C LEU A 110 -13.66 -1.02 2.03
N ASP A 111 -14.98 -0.95 2.21
CA ASP A 111 -15.65 0.21 2.80
C ASP A 111 -15.16 0.52 4.22
N ARG A 112 -14.96 -0.52 5.04
CA ARG A 112 -14.39 -0.38 6.38
C ARG A 112 -12.95 0.14 6.32
N VAL A 113 -12.13 -0.40 5.40
CA VAL A 113 -10.75 0.03 5.17
C VAL A 113 -10.70 1.50 4.74
N ARG A 114 -11.57 1.93 3.83
CA ARG A 114 -11.67 3.33 3.39
C ARG A 114 -11.97 4.27 4.55
N ARG A 115 -12.93 3.92 5.41
CA ARG A 115 -13.32 4.75 6.57
C ARG A 115 -12.23 4.84 7.65
N GLN A 116 -11.54 3.74 7.94
CA GLN A 116 -10.54 3.71 9.02
C GLN A 116 -9.13 4.10 8.56
N GLY A 117 -8.85 4.10 7.26
CA GLY A 117 -7.57 4.53 6.68
C GLY A 117 -6.44 3.49 6.71
N TYR A 118 -6.73 2.24 7.09
CA TYR A 118 -5.76 1.14 7.11
C TYR A 118 -6.47 -0.21 6.90
N ALA A 119 -5.71 -1.27 6.61
CA ALA A 119 -6.22 -2.64 6.59
C ALA A 119 -5.39 -3.54 7.50
N ILE A 120 -6.05 -4.51 8.16
CA ILE A 120 -5.38 -5.65 8.79
C ILE A 120 -5.96 -6.90 8.14
N VAL A 121 -5.11 -7.71 7.53
CA VAL A 121 -5.47 -9.01 6.98
C VAL A 121 -4.90 -10.09 7.89
N ASP A 122 -5.77 -11.03 8.26
CA ASP A 122 -5.48 -12.06 9.23
C ASP A 122 -5.50 -13.45 8.60
N GLN A 123 -4.31 -13.94 8.22
CA GLN A 123 -4.09 -15.31 7.74
C GLN A 123 -4.89 -15.68 6.49
N GLU A 124 -5.35 -14.71 5.70
CA GLU A 124 -6.17 -14.98 4.52
C GLU A 124 -5.38 -15.44 3.30
N LEU A 125 -4.11 -15.01 3.18
CA LEU A 125 -3.21 -15.40 2.10
C LEU A 125 -2.49 -16.72 2.43
N GLU A 126 -2.06 -16.86 3.68
CA GLU A 126 -1.29 -18.01 4.17
C GLU A 126 -1.52 -18.14 5.69
N GLU A 127 -1.66 -19.38 6.17
CA GLU A 127 -1.78 -19.65 7.60
C GLU A 127 -0.54 -19.15 8.35
N GLY A 128 -0.75 -18.48 9.48
CA GLY A 128 0.33 -17.83 10.22
C GLY A 128 0.79 -16.47 9.69
N LEU A 129 0.35 -16.03 8.50
CA LEU A 129 0.70 -14.71 7.95
C LEU A 129 -0.36 -13.65 8.33
N ARG A 130 0.06 -12.61 9.05
CA ARG A 130 -0.78 -11.44 9.34
C ARG A 130 -0.10 -10.19 8.82
N SER A 131 -0.87 -9.19 8.42
CA SER A 131 -0.28 -7.93 7.95
C SER A 131 -1.17 -6.73 8.21
N VAL A 132 -0.55 -5.60 8.57
CA VAL A 132 -1.19 -4.28 8.62
C VAL A 132 -0.63 -3.40 7.52
N ALA A 133 -1.49 -2.65 6.83
CA ALA A 133 -1.11 -1.75 5.74
C ALA A 133 -1.82 -0.40 5.81
N ALA A 134 -1.19 0.63 5.25
CA ALA A 134 -1.71 1.99 5.15
C ALA A 134 -1.35 2.62 3.78
N PRO A 135 -2.21 3.49 3.23
CA PRO A 135 -2.07 4.04 1.88
C PRO A 135 -0.95 5.08 1.82
N VAL A 136 -0.23 5.15 0.71
CA VAL A 136 0.64 6.27 0.36
C VAL A 136 -0.03 7.06 -0.75
N ARG A 137 -0.34 8.32 -0.46
CA ARG A 137 -0.95 9.24 -1.40
C ARG A 137 0.09 10.07 -2.12
N ASP A 138 -0.19 10.39 -3.38
CA ASP A 138 0.56 11.39 -4.11
C ASP A 138 0.08 12.81 -3.79
N ARG A 139 0.59 13.77 -4.56
CA ARG A 139 0.30 15.20 -4.41
C ARG A 139 -1.15 15.58 -4.66
N ASP A 140 -1.87 14.78 -5.43
CA ASP A 140 -3.26 15.03 -5.81
C ASP A 140 -4.22 14.36 -4.80
N GLY A 141 -3.67 13.66 -3.80
CA GLY A 141 -4.42 12.92 -2.78
C GLY A 141 -4.75 11.49 -3.22
N GLU A 142 -4.29 11.07 -4.40
CA GLU A 142 -4.58 9.76 -4.96
C GLU A 142 -3.70 8.68 -4.33
N VAL A 143 -4.28 7.53 -4.00
CA VAL A 143 -3.53 6.41 -3.42
C VAL A 143 -2.73 5.71 -4.53
N VAL A 144 -1.41 5.91 -4.53
CA VAL A 144 -0.50 5.40 -5.56
C VAL A 144 0.27 4.16 -5.13
N ALA A 145 0.37 3.91 -3.82
CA ALA A 145 1.03 2.76 -3.23
C ALA A 145 0.47 2.49 -1.83
N ALA A 146 0.94 1.42 -1.17
CA ALA A 146 0.71 1.21 0.24
C ALA A 146 1.93 0.58 0.92
N VAL A 147 2.16 0.96 2.18
CA VAL A 147 3.20 0.38 3.04
C VAL A 147 2.57 -0.65 3.94
N ASN A 148 3.24 -1.78 4.16
CA ASN A 148 2.80 -2.76 5.13
C ASN A 148 3.91 -3.25 6.07
N ILE A 149 3.46 -3.85 7.17
CA ILE A 149 4.28 -4.63 8.11
C ILE A 149 3.69 -6.05 8.12
N PRO A 150 4.31 -7.02 7.42
CA PRO A 150 3.96 -8.43 7.55
C PRO A 150 4.57 -9.02 8.84
N VAL A 151 3.80 -9.84 9.54
CA VAL A 151 4.17 -10.46 10.81
C VAL A 151 3.65 -11.90 10.92
N HIS A 152 4.25 -12.69 11.79
CA HIS A 152 3.75 -14.03 12.11
C HIS A 152 2.66 -13.97 13.19
N ALA A 153 1.50 -14.58 12.94
CA ALA A 153 0.31 -14.52 13.76
C ALA A 153 0.49 -15.09 15.17
N SER A 154 1.36 -16.10 15.34
CA SER A 154 1.63 -16.74 16.65
C SER A 154 2.29 -15.80 17.68
N ARG A 155 2.93 -14.71 17.23
CA ARG A 155 3.62 -13.74 18.10
C ARG A 155 2.95 -12.37 18.13
N ASN A 156 2.09 -12.08 17.17
CA ASN A 156 1.53 -10.76 16.95
C ASN A 156 0.02 -10.83 16.87
N SER A 157 -0.69 -10.74 18.01
CA SER A 157 -2.15 -10.75 18.04
C SER A 157 -2.76 -9.54 17.30
N LEU A 158 -4.03 -9.63 16.90
CA LEU A 158 -4.73 -8.49 16.29
C LEU A 158 -4.74 -7.24 17.18
N ALA A 159 -4.73 -7.41 18.51
CA ALA A 159 -4.64 -6.31 19.45
C ALA A 159 -3.23 -5.71 19.51
N SER A 160 -2.18 -6.55 19.53
CA SER A 160 -0.80 -6.06 19.54
C SER A 160 -0.44 -5.38 18.22
N VAL A 161 -0.89 -5.90 17.07
CA VAL A 161 -0.71 -5.23 15.76
C VAL A 161 -1.29 -3.82 15.77
N ARG A 162 -2.50 -3.65 16.32
CA ARG A 162 -3.14 -2.32 16.41
C ARG A 162 -2.43 -1.39 17.38
N ARG A 163 -1.99 -1.90 18.53
CA ARG A 163 -1.38 -1.10 19.60
C ARG A 163 0.07 -0.74 19.28
N ASP A 164 0.83 -1.70 18.77
CA ASP A 164 2.30 -1.65 18.76
C ASP A 164 2.87 -1.37 17.35
N LEU A 165 2.15 -1.70 16.27
CA LEU A 165 2.65 -1.57 14.89
C LEU A 165 1.97 -0.45 14.11
N LEU A 166 0.63 -0.39 14.18
CA LEU A 166 -0.17 0.56 13.39
C LEU A 166 0.25 2.04 13.60
N PRO A 167 0.50 2.54 14.82
CA PRO A 167 0.92 3.94 15.00
C PRO A 167 2.24 4.26 14.29
N HIS A 168 3.21 3.34 14.33
CA HIS A 168 4.49 3.50 13.65
C HIS A 168 4.39 3.40 12.14
N LEU A 169 3.48 2.56 11.63
CA LEU A 169 3.16 2.49 10.22
C LEU A 169 2.56 3.81 9.72
N LEU A 170 1.54 4.34 10.41
CA LEU A 170 0.88 5.59 10.01
C LEU A 170 1.86 6.77 10.04
N ALA A 171 2.69 6.89 11.07
CA ALA A 171 3.73 7.92 11.14
C ALA A 171 4.79 7.77 10.03
N THR A 172 5.07 6.54 9.60
CA THR A 172 5.98 6.28 8.48
C THR A 172 5.37 6.71 7.16
N VAL A 173 4.12 6.35 6.90
CA VAL A 173 3.39 6.78 5.72
C VAL A 173 3.33 8.30 5.62
N ALA A 174 2.99 9.00 6.72
CA ALA A 174 2.91 10.45 6.72
C ALA A 174 4.25 11.13 6.33
N ARG A 175 5.39 10.56 6.73
CA ARG A 175 6.72 11.06 6.35
C ARG A 175 7.03 10.79 4.88
N ILE A 176 6.66 9.62 4.35
CA ILE A 176 6.79 9.32 2.92
C ILE A 176 5.95 10.29 2.08
N GLU A 177 4.70 10.53 2.49
CA GLU A 177 3.81 11.47 1.81
C GLU A 177 4.36 12.91 1.86
N ALA A 178 4.95 13.34 2.97
CA ALA A 178 5.61 14.65 3.08
C ALA A 178 6.79 14.79 2.10
N ASP A 179 7.68 13.79 2.03
CA ASP A 179 8.81 13.81 1.09
C ASP A 179 8.35 13.84 -0.37
N LEU A 180 7.25 13.13 -0.69
CA LEU A 180 6.63 13.17 -2.03
C LEU A 180 6.06 14.55 -2.38
N GLN A 181 5.61 15.32 -1.39
CA GLN A 181 5.12 16.69 -1.57
C GLN A 181 6.27 17.70 -1.74
N ASP A 182 7.38 17.51 -1.03
CA ASP A 182 8.56 18.41 -1.05
C ASP A 182 9.36 18.38 -2.36
N LEU A 183 9.15 17.37 -3.22
CA LEU A 183 9.73 17.29 -4.57
C LEU A 183 9.40 18.51 -5.47
N ARG A 184 8.51 19.41 -5.03
CA ARG A 184 8.24 20.72 -5.66
C ARG A 184 9.42 21.68 -5.61
N LEU A 185 10.34 21.55 -4.65
CA LEU A 185 11.39 22.57 -4.43
C LEU A 185 12.63 22.43 -5.33
N THR A 186 12.75 21.33 -6.08
CA THR A 186 13.96 21.04 -6.89
C THR A 186 13.69 20.79 -8.38
N GLY A 187 12.43 20.86 -8.85
CA GLY A 187 12.08 20.80 -10.28
C GLY A 187 11.91 22.19 -10.90
N PRO A 188 12.20 22.39 -12.20
CA PRO A 188 12.15 23.72 -12.81
C PRO A 188 10.73 24.28 -12.75
N ALA A 189 10.60 25.47 -12.15
CA ALA A 189 9.38 26.24 -12.11
C ALA A 189 8.81 26.38 -13.53
N ARG A 190 7.57 25.93 -13.75
CA ARG A 190 6.85 26.26 -14.99
C ARG A 190 6.67 27.77 -15.01
N ALA A 191 7.50 28.45 -15.80
CA ALA A 191 7.36 29.87 -16.10
C ALA A 191 5.93 30.12 -16.59
N ALA A 192 5.23 31.01 -15.87
CA ALA A 192 3.92 31.49 -16.25
C ALA A 192 4.01 32.17 -17.62
N PHE A 193 3.33 31.60 -18.62
CA PHE A 193 3.13 32.24 -19.91
C PHE A 193 2.13 33.39 -19.69
N ARG A 194 2.64 34.59 -19.48
CA ARG A 194 1.87 35.83 -19.62
C ARG A 194 1.83 36.15 -21.10
N ASP A 195 0.73 35.79 -21.74
CA ASP A 195 0.44 36.28 -23.08
C ASP A 195 0.12 37.78 -22.97
N SER A 196 1.06 38.61 -23.41
CA SER A 196 0.89 40.05 -23.53
C SER A 196 0.45 40.31 -24.96
N GLY A 197 -0.86 40.19 -25.19
CA GLY A 197 -1.50 40.58 -26.43
C GLY A 197 -1.26 42.06 -26.71
N THR A 198 -0.36 42.33 -27.65
CA THR A 198 -0.15 43.64 -28.25
C THR A 198 -0.10 43.49 -29.77
N HIS A 199 -0.71 44.46 -30.45
CA HIS A 199 -0.80 44.65 -31.91
C HIS A 199 -1.93 43.93 -32.63
N ARG A 200 -2.63 44.55 -33.57
CA ARG A 200 -2.95 45.96 -33.86
C ARG A 200 -4.08 45.89 -34.88
#